data_AF-A0A955S0F8-F1
#
_entry.id   AF-A0A955S0F8-F1
#
_cell.length_a   1.000
_cell.length_b   1.000
_cell.length_c   1.000
_cell.angle_alpha   90.00
_cell.angle_beta   90.00
_cell.angle_gamma   90.00
#
_symmetry.space_group_name_H-M   'P 1'
#
loop_
_entity.id
_entity.type
_entity.pdbx_description
1 polymer ?
#
loop_
_entity_poly.entity_id
_entity_poly.type
_entity_poly.pdbx_seq_one_letter_code
_entity_poly.pdbx_strand_id
1 'polypeptide(L)'
;MSHEKLPEWERKSIEYVAYHENLYTTIKDGQESDAFENWIWREFETPGISSLNKLVYGQKLSHLDWAKIIRFVALQDVRTPSMYQQTMRKWYLEMPSFLNETLESCVAALEDGNLREVSDFESHKGQFQDLFRTKKHDLGNQDPGRIGLSVEVDIGRKFWLRTQKHLLTGVARQLHNHRWSVITPARGFQ
;
A
#
# COMPACT_ATOMS: atom_id res chain seq x y z
N MET A 1 -30.26 22.01 -16.27
CA MET A 1 -30.97 22.61 -15.12
C MET A 1 -30.10 22.37 -13.89
N SER A 2 -29.58 23.45 -13.28
CA SER A 2 -28.78 23.36 -12.04
C SER A 2 -29.76 23.17 -10.88
N HIS A 3 -29.55 22.15 -10.05
CA HIS A 3 -30.40 21.86 -8.90
C HIS A 3 -29.85 22.62 -7.70
N GLU A 4 -30.70 23.40 -7.01
CA GLU A 4 -30.37 24.35 -5.93
C GLU A 4 -29.66 23.75 -4.69
N LYS A 5 -29.43 22.43 -4.67
CA LYS A 5 -28.79 21.69 -3.57
C LYS A 5 -27.38 21.16 -3.91
N LEU A 6 -26.88 21.41 -5.11
CA LEU A 6 -25.54 21.00 -5.50
C LEU A 6 -24.67 22.25 -5.63
N PRO A 7 -23.61 22.39 -4.81
CA PRO A 7 -22.67 23.49 -5.00
C PRO A 7 -22.06 23.39 -6.40
N GLU A 8 -21.94 24.54 -7.07
CA GLU A 8 -21.29 24.61 -8.37
C GLU A 8 -19.83 24.16 -8.24
N TRP A 9 -19.32 23.47 -9.27
CA TRP A 9 -17.94 22.98 -9.30
C TRP A 9 -16.98 24.16 -9.25
N GLU A 10 -16.37 24.38 -8.08
CA GLU A 10 -15.38 25.42 -7.86
C GLU A 10 -13.95 24.88 -8.03
N ARG A 11 -13.11 25.64 -8.73
CA ARG A 11 -11.71 25.28 -8.98
C ARG A 11 -10.88 25.63 -7.73
N LYS A 12 -10.63 24.65 -6.87
CA LYS A 12 -9.70 24.79 -5.74
C LYS A 12 -8.29 24.38 -6.12
N SER A 13 -7.29 25.06 -5.55
CA SER A 13 -5.88 24.67 -5.71
C SER A 13 -5.66 23.32 -5.01
N ILE A 14 -5.01 22.38 -5.72
CA ILE A 14 -4.68 21.04 -5.21
C ILE A 14 -3.84 21.14 -3.93
N GLU A 15 -3.00 22.18 -3.81
CA GLU A 15 -2.16 22.48 -2.65
C GLU A 15 -2.96 22.61 -1.34
N TYR A 16 -4.23 23.01 -1.40
CA TYR A 16 -5.07 23.27 -0.22
C TYR A 16 -6.13 22.19 0.04
N VAL A 17 -6.35 21.27 -0.89
CA VAL A 17 -7.46 20.30 -0.80
C VAL A 17 -6.96 18.88 -0.51
N ALA A 18 -5.70 18.57 -0.84
CA ALA A 18 -5.12 17.24 -0.69
C ALA A 18 -3.74 17.27 0.00
N TYR A 19 -3.58 18.10 1.02
CA TYR A 19 -2.30 18.24 1.71
C TYR A 19 -2.36 17.74 3.15
N HIS A 20 -1.44 16.85 3.47
CA HIS A 20 -1.03 16.55 4.84
C HIS A 20 0.49 16.64 4.83
N GLU A 21 1.05 17.57 5.60
CA GLU A 21 2.49 17.74 5.79
C GLU A 21 3.08 16.36 6.14
N ASN A 22 3.93 15.81 5.28
CA ASN A 22 4.74 14.62 5.56
C ASN A 22 4.01 13.26 5.56
N LEU A 23 2.89 13.11 4.83
CA LEU A 23 2.17 11.83 4.76
C LEU A 23 3.03 10.67 4.20
N TYR A 24 4.04 10.96 3.37
CA TYR A 24 4.92 9.97 2.74
C TYR A 24 6.36 9.96 3.28
N THR A 25 6.71 10.92 4.13
CA THR A 25 8.01 10.97 4.79
C THR A 25 8.04 10.01 5.96
N THR A 26 9.16 9.29 6.10
CA THR A 26 9.43 8.38 7.23
C THR A 26 10.64 8.83 8.01
N ILE A 27 10.71 8.51 9.29
CA ILE A 27 11.92 8.73 10.09
C ILE A 27 12.77 7.46 9.99
N LYS A 28 14.02 7.61 9.54
CA LYS A 28 15.03 6.56 9.53
C LYS A 28 16.28 7.06 10.25
N ASP A 29 16.71 6.32 11.27
CA ASP A 29 17.89 6.66 12.09
C ASP A 29 17.83 8.09 12.68
N GLY A 30 16.62 8.54 13.03
CA GLY A 30 16.38 9.88 13.59
C GLY A 30 16.31 11.01 12.56
N GLN A 31 16.42 10.71 11.26
CA GLN A 31 16.33 11.69 10.18
C GLN A 31 15.10 11.46 9.31
N GLU A 32 14.53 12.53 8.78
CA GLU A 32 13.48 12.46 7.77
C GLU A 32 14.02 11.83 6.48
N SER A 33 13.23 10.95 5.88
CA SER A 33 13.59 10.20 4.70
C SER A 33 12.45 10.22 3.68
N ASP A 34 12.74 10.84 2.54
CA ASP A 34 11.87 10.91 1.36
C ASP A 34 12.12 9.76 0.39
N ALA A 35 12.66 8.63 0.88
CA ALA A 35 13.01 7.50 0.03
C ALA A 35 11.79 6.92 -0.70
N PHE A 36 10.61 6.96 -0.06
CA PHE A 36 9.37 6.53 -0.68
C PHE A 36 8.91 7.52 -1.76
N GLU A 37 8.95 8.82 -1.50
CA GLU A 37 8.58 9.86 -2.46
C GLU A 37 9.47 9.81 -3.71
N ASN A 38 10.80 9.75 -3.51
CA ASN A 38 11.75 9.61 -4.61
C ASN A 38 11.52 8.33 -5.42
N TRP A 39 11.11 7.24 -4.77
CA TRP A 39 10.80 5.99 -5.43
C TRP A 39 9.52 6.09 -6.27
N ILE A 40 8.41 6.63 -5.75
CA ILE A 40 7.18 6.81 -6.54
C ILE A 40 7.38 7.78 -7.70
N TRP A 41 8.13 8.85 -7.46
CA TRP A 41 8.43 9.87 -8.47
C TRP A 41 9.17 9.26 -9.67
N ARG A 42 10.20 8.46 -9.40
CA ARG A 42 11.02 7.81 -10.43
C ARG A 42 10.31 6.66 -11.12
N GLU A 43 9.67 5.78 -10.36
CA GLU A 43 9.15 4.50 -10.88
C GLU A 43 7.74 4.58 -11.46
N PHE A 44 6.95 5.60 -11.09
CA PHE A 44 5.53 5.70 -11.44
C PHE A 44 5.17 7.07 -12.02
N GLU A 45 5.47 8.17 -11.32
CA GLU A 45 5.03 9.50 -11.75
C GLU A 45 5.72 9.96 -13.03
N THR A 46 7.06 10.00 -13.04
CA THR A 46 7.82 10.45 -14.21
C THR A 46 7.48 9.65 -15.48
N PRO A 47 7.45 8.30 -15.46
CA PRO A 47 7.04 7.52 -16.62
C PRO A 47 5.56 7.72 -16.99
N GLY A 48 4.68 7.80 -15.99
CA GLY A 48 3.24 7.97 -16.17
C GLY A 48 2.90 9.30 -16.84
N ILE A 49 3.46 10.40 -16.33
CA ILE A 49 3.27 11.75 -16.85
C ILE A 49 3.79 11.85 -18.28
N SER A 50 4.97 11.27 -18.58
CA SER A 50 5.50 11.25 -19.94
C SER A 50 4.52 10.60 -20.93
N SER A 51 3.91 9.47 -20.56
CA SER A 51 2.92 8.78 -21.40
C SER A 51 1.55 9.48 -21.42
N LEU A 52 1.13 10.11 -20.31
CA LEU A 52 -0.08 10.94 -20.27
C LEU A 52 0.04 12.18 -21.16
N ASN A 53 1.21 12.82 -21.20
CA ASN A 53 1.44 13.98 -22.08
C ASN A 53 1.23 13.59 -23.55
N LYS A 54 1.72 12.42 -23.98
CA LYS A 54 1.44 11.90 -25.32
C LYS A 54 -0.06 11.79 -25.59
N LEU A 55 -0.82 11.23 -24.64
CA LEU A 55 -2.28 11.11 -24.74
C LEU A 55 -2.96 12.48 -24.87
N VAL A 56 -2.59 13.44 -24.02
CA VAL A 56 -3.13 14.81 -24.03
C VAL A 56 -2.84 15.52 -25.36
N TYR A 57 -1.65 15.31 -25.93
CA TYR A 57 -1.27 15.87 -27.22
C TYR A 57 -1.77 15.06 -28.43
N GLY A 58 -2.65 14.07 -28.23
CA GLY A 58 -3.21 13.25 -29.31
C GLY A 58 -2.19 12.36 -30.03
N GLN A 59 -1.04 12.11 -29.41
CA GLN A 59 0.00 11.25 -29.97
C GLN A 59 -0.38 9.77 -29.80
N LYS A 60 0.10 8.94 -30.73
CA LYS A 60 -0.14 7.49 -30.69
C LYS A 60 0.51 6.87 -29.45
N LEU A 61 -0.28 6.17 -28.65
CA LEU A 61 0.20 5.42 -27.49
C LEU A 61 0.67 4.01 -27.88
N SER A 62 1.84 3.63 -27.39
CA SER A 62 2.31 2.24 -27.44
C SER A 62 1.73 1.41 -26.29
N HIS A 63 1.90 0.08 -26.35
CA HIS A 63 1.57 -0.80 -25.23
C HIS A 63 2.31 -0.42 -23.94
N LEU A 64 3.57 0.01 -24.07
CA LEU A 64 4.37 0.47 -22.92
C LEU A 64 3.83 1.78 -22.34
N ASP A 65 3.30 2.68 -23.17
CA ASP A 65 2.68 3.91 -22.68
C ASP A 65 1.40 3.60 -21.88
N TRP A 66 0.57 2.67 -22.36
CA TRP A 66 -0.59 2.18 -21.60
C TRP A 66 -0.18 1.55 -20.27
N ALA A 67 0.85 0.70 -20.25
CA ALA A 67 1.33 0.11 -19.02
C ALA A 67 1.78 1.18 -18.00
N LYS A 68 2.46 2.24 -18.45
CA LYS A 68 2.87 3.36 -17.58
C LYS A 68 1.68 4.16 -17.06
N ILE A 69 0.68 4.43 -17.90
CA ILE A 69 -0.55 5.13 -17.50
C ILE A 69 -1.32 4.30 -16.46
N ILE A 70 -1.47 2.99 -16.67
CA ILE A 70 -2.16 2.10 -15.71
C ILE A 70 -1.45 2.08 -14.36
N ARG A 71 -0.11 1.99 -14.36
CA ARG A 71 0.69 2.05 -13.13
C ARG A 71 0.55 3.41 -12.44
N PHE A 72 0.48 4.49 -13.20
CA PHE A 72 0.25 5.83 -12.66
C PHE A 72 -1.13 5.94 -12.01
N VAL A 73 -2.19 5.43 -12.65
CA VAL A 73 -3.54 5.37 -12.06
C VAL A 73 -3.53 4.58 -10.76
N ALA A 74 -2.87 3.42 -10.72
CA ALA A 74 -2.74 2.62 -9.51
C ALA A 74 -2.04 3.38 -8.38
N LEU A 75 -0.99 4.15 -8.69
CA LEU A 75 -0.35 5.04 -7.72
C LEU A 75 -1.33 6.07 -7.19
N GLN A 76 -2.08 6.76 -8.07
CA GLN A 76 -3.02 7.81 -7.67
C GLN A 76 -4.12 7.29 -6.74
N ASP A 77 -4.58 6.06 -6.93
CA ASP A 77 -5.58 5.41 -6.08
C ASP A 77 -5.06 5.19 -4.64
N VAL A 78 -3.83 4.68 -4.51
CA VAL A 78 -3.29 4.28 -3.20
C VAL A 78 -2.67 5.43 -2.39
N ARG A 79 -2.32 6.55 -3.04
CA ARG A 79 -1.68 7.74 -2.43
C ARG A 79 -2.67 8.79 -1.92
N THR A 80 -3.85 8.37 -1.46
CA THR A 80 -4.83 9.33 -0.95
C THR A 80 -4.91 9.28 0.58
N PRO A 81 -5.11 10.41 1.26
CA PRO A 81 -5.41 10.42 2.69
C PRO A 81 -6.62 9.54 3.05
N SER A 82 -7.62 9.50 2.17
CA SER A 82 -8.77 8.61 2.31
C SER A 82 -8.35 7.13 2.32
N MET A 83 -7.46 6.73 1.41
CA MET A 83 -6.94 5.36 1.38
C MET A 83 -6.12 5.03 2.64
N TYR A 84 -5.34 5.98 3.17
CA TYR A 84 -4.68 5.82 4.47
C TYR A 84 -5.70 5.52 5.57
N GLN A 85 -6.71 6.37 5.72
CA GLN A 85 -7.74 6.23 6.77
C GLN A 85 -8.49 4.90 6.67
N GLN A 86 -8.93 4.53 5.45
CA GLN A 86 -9.62 3.27 5.20
C GLN A 86 -8.74 2.06 5.52
N THR A 87 -7.49 2.09 5.05
CA THR A 87 -6.52 1.00 5.28
C THR A 87 -6.21 0.85 6.77
N MET A 88 -5.93 1.95 7.47
CA MET A 88 -5.66 1.90 8.91
C MET A 88 -6.86 1.37 9.68
N ARG A 89 -8.06 1.89 9.43
CA ARG A 89 -9.28 1.40 10.11
C ARG A 89 -9.45 -0.10 9.93
N LYS A 90 -9.28 -0.60 8.70
CA LYS A 90 -9.39 -2.03 8.40
C LYS A 90 -8.37 -2.84 9.19
N TRP A 91 -7.09 -2.48 9.13
CA TRP A 91 -6.05 -3.23 9.82
C TRP A 91 -6.14 -3.13 11.34
N TYR A 92 -6.57 -2.00 11.90
CA TYR A 92 -6.82 -1.90 13.34
C TYR A 92 -7.89 -2.87 13.82
N LEU A 93 -8.90 -3.17 12.99
CA LEU A 93 -9.97 -4.10 13.33
C LEU A 93 -9.59 -5.56 13.07
N GLU A 94 -8.94 -5.84 11.94
CA GLU A 94 -8.68 -7.22 11.48
C GLU A 94 -7.34 -7.81 11.95
N MET A 95 -6.34 -6.97 12.27
CA MET A 95 -5.00 -7.46 12.62
C MET A 95 -4.98 -8.36 13.87
N PRO A 96 -5.71 -8.06 14.96
CA PRO A 96 -5.67 -8.92 16.14
C PRO A 96 -6.16 -10.34 15.86
N SER A 97 -7.29 -10.50 15.16
CA SER A 97 -7.80 -11.84 14.82
C SER A 97 -6.88 -12.55 13.84
N PHE A 98 -6.37 -11.84 12.83
CA PHE A 98 -5.43 -12.40 11.86
C PHE A 98 -4.14 -12.91 12.52
N LEU A 99 -3.57 -12.16 13.46
CA LEU A 99 -2.38 -12.58 14.19
C LEU A 99 -2.66 -13.77 15.11
N ASN A 100 -3.80 -13.76 15.82
CA ASN A 100 -4.17 -14.88 16.69
C ASN A 100 -4.38 -16.17 15.91
N GLU A 101 -5.16 -16.12 14.82
CA GLU A 101 -5.39 -17.29 13.95
C GLU A 101 -4.07 -17.82 13.37
N THR A 102 -3.18 -16.92 12.95
CA THR A 102 -1.86 -17.31 12.43
C THR A 102 -0.99 -17.94 13.52
N LEU A 103 -0.98 -17.38 14.73
CA LEU A 103 -0.21 -17.91 15.85
C LEU A 103 -0.72 -19.27 16.31
N GLU A 104 -2.04 -19.44 16.45
CA GLU A 104 -2.67 -20.71 16.78
C GLU A 104 -2.35 -21.78 15.75
N SER A 105 -2.43 -21.44 14.46
CA SER A 105 -2.07 -22.34 13.37
C SER A 105 -0.60 -22.75 13.41
N CYS A 106 0.29 -21.79 13.71
CA CYS A 106 1.71 -22.07 13.90
C CYS A 106 1.95 -23.00 15.10
N VAL A 107 1.33 -22.75 16.25
CA VAL A 107 1.47 -23.60 17.44
C VAL A 107 0.98 -25.02 17.15
N ALA A 108 -0.19 -25.18 16.52
CA ALA A 108 -0.71 -26.49 16.13
C ALA A 108 0.27 -27.23 15.21
N ALA A 109 0.83 -26.55 14.20
CA ALA A 109 1.82 -27.16 13.31
C ALA A 109 3.12 -27.57 14.04
N LEU A 110 3.56 -26.80 15.05
CA LEU A 110 4.70 -27.16 15.90
C LEU A 110 4.39 -28.38 16.77
N GLU A 111 3.19 -28.45 17.36
CA GLU A 111 2.75 -29.55 18.23
C GLU A 111 2.56 -30.86 17.44
N ASP A 112 2.07 -30.78 16.20
CA ASP A 112 1.92 -31.91 15.28
C ASP A 112 3.26 -32.41 14.70
N GLY A 113 4.39 -31.76 15.04
CA GLY A 113 5.71 -32.11 14.52
C GLY A 113 5.89 -31.77 13.04
N ASN A 114 4.98 -31.00 12.45
CA ASN A 114 4.97 -30.63 11.03
C ASN A 114 5.84 -29.40 10.78
N LEU A 115 7.10 -29.50 11.22
CA LEU A 115 8.10 -28.44 11.12
C LEU A 115 8.64 -28.39 9.69
N ARG A 116 8.17 -27.41 8.91
CA ARG A 116 8.86 -27.04 7.67
C ARG A 116 10.15 -26.34 8.03
N GLU A 117 11.26 -26.71 7.39
CA GLU A 117 12.52 -26.01 7.64
C GLU A 117 12.40 -24.55 7.19
N VAL A 118 13.06 -23.64 7.90
CA VAL A 118 13.07 -22.21 7.57
C VAL A 118 13.64 -21.98 6.15
N SER A 119 14.43 -22.92 5.62
CA SER A 119 14.95 -22.98 4.25
C SER A 119 13.87 -23.20 3.18
N ASP A 120 12.74 -23.83 3.52
CA ASP A 120 11.62 -24.07 2.59
C ASP A 120 10.77 -22.82 2.36
N PHE A 121 10.87 -21.86 3.28
CA PHE A 121 10.36 -20.52 3.04
C PHE A 121 11.43 -19.79 2.24
N GLU A 122 11.17 -19.55 0.95
CA GLU A 122 11.94 -18.55 0.22
C GLU A 122 12.00 -17.31 1.10
N SER A 123 13.19 -17.00 1.62
CA SER A 123 13.47 -15.81 2.41
C SER A 123 13.35 -14.62 1.47
N HIS A 124 12.11 -14.30 1.11
CA HIS A 124 11.74 -12.95 0.82
C HIS A 124 12.10 -12.22 2.11
N LYS A 125 13.27 -11.57 2.14
CA LYS A 125 13.55 -10.49 3.08
C LYS A 125 12.36 -9.53 2.97
N GLY A 126 11.35 -9.83 3.78
CA GLY A 126 9.98 -9.51 3.46
C GLY A 126 9.83 -8.01 3.52
N GLN A 127 9.06 -7.44 2.59
CA GLN A 127 8.75 -6.00 2.62
C GLN A 127 8.18 -5.55 3.98
N PHE A 128 7.77 -6.49 4.84
CA PHE A 128 7.16 -6.29 6.14
C PHE A 128 7.97 -6.86 7.34
N GLN A 129 9.16 -7.46 7.14
CA GLN A 129 9.89 -8.12 8.25
C GLN A 129 10.19 -7.17 9.42
N ASP A 130 10.44 -5.90 9.13
CA ASP A 130 10.76 -4.86 10.13
C ASP A 130 9.52 -4.22 10.78
N LEU A 131 8.33 -4.78 10.54
CA LEU A 131 7.07 -4.33 11.14
C LEU A 131 6.56 -5.26 12.24
N PHE A 132 6.99 -6.52 12.24
CA PHE A 132 6.58 -7.52 13.21
C PHE A 132 7.71 -7.80 14.19
N ARG A 133 7.37 -7.84 15.48
CA ARG A 133 8.29 -8.19 16.57
C ARG A 133 7.74 -9.38 17.33
N THR A 134 8.44 -10.49 17.28
CA THR A 134 8.11 -11.68 18.05
C THR A 134 8.84 -11.66 19.38
N LYS A 135 8.13 -11.89 20.48
CA LYS A 135 8.68 -12.04 21.82
C LYS A 135 8.35 -13.43 22.36
N LYS A 136 9.31 -14.02 23.05
CA LYS A 136 9.13 -15.26 23.82
C LYS A 136 9.03 -14.88 25.29
N HIS A 137 8.08 -15.48 25.99
CA HIS A 137 7.87 -15.30 27.42
C HIS A 137 7.98 -16.65 28.09
N ASP A 138 8.76 -16.73 29.15
CA ASP A 138 8.77 -17.90 30.01
C ASP A 138 7.49 -17.87 30.87
N LEU A 139 6.71 -18.94 30.84
CA LEU A 139 5.48 -19.06 31.63
C LEU A 139 5.78 -19.46 33.08
N GLY A 140 7.05 -19.72 33.41
CA GLY A 140 7.52 -19.97 34.78
C GLY A 140 6.84 -21.14 35.45
N ASN A 141 6.70 -21.07 36.78
CA ASN A 141 6.10 -22.13 37.61
C ASN A 141 4.61 -22.41 37.31
N GLN A 142 3.94 -21.64 36.45
CA GLN A 142 2.54 -21.86 36.11
C GLN A 142 2.36 -23.01 35.10
N ASP A 143 3.33 -23.26 34.21
CA ASP A 143 3.28 -24.37 33.26
C ASP A 143 4.72 -24.80 32.83
N PRO A 144 5.42 -25.59 33.68
CA PRO A 144 6.81 -25.95 33.46
C PRO A 144 7.03 -26.66 32.12
N GLY A 145 7.92 -26.12 31.29
CA GLY A 145 8.23 -26.67 29.97
C GLY A 145 7.41 -26.08 28.81
N ARG A 146 6.51 -25.13 29.07
CA ARG A 146 5.84 -24.33 28.03
C ARG A 146 6.42 -22.93 27.90
N ILE A 147 6.42 -22.41 26.67
CA ILE A 147 6.88 -21.06 26.34
C ILE A 147 5.71 -20.30 25.72
N GLY A 148 5.43 -19.10 26.23
CA GLY A 148 4.49 -18.18 25.64
C GLY A 148 5.12 -17.43 24.46
N LEU A 149 4.35 -17.20 23.41
CA LEU A 149 4.81 -16.49 22.22
C LEU A 149 3.84 -15.34 21.93
N SER A 150 4.37 -14.12 21.78
CA SER A 150 3.57 -12.95 21.43
C SER A 150 4.14 -12.26 20.21
N VAL A 151 3.29 -11.72 19.35
CA VAL A 151 3.68 -10.93 18.19
C VAL A 151 3.12 -9.53 18.33
N GLU A 152 3.99 -8.54 18.19
CA GLU A 152 3.65 -7.12 18.16
C GLU A 152 3.81 -6.60 16.73
N VAL A 153 2.92 -5.71 16.31
CA VAL A 153 2.99 -5.04 15.01
C VAL A 153 2.68 -3.57 15.16
N ASP A 154 3.49 -2.74 14.52
CA ASP A 154 3.27 -1.30 14.48
C ASP A 154 2.34 -0.93 13.31
N ILE A 155 1.06 -0.71 13.59
CA ILE A 155 0.08 -0.26 12.58
C ILE A 155 0.10 1.26 12.50
N GLY A 156 0.68 1.81 11.43
CA GLY A 156 0.74 3.25 11.21
C GLY A 156 1.30 3.60 9.84
N ARG A 157 1.85 4.82 9.71
CA ARG A 157 2.36 5.34 8.43
C ARG A 157 3.40 4.41 7.79
N LYS A 158 4.36 3.90 8.57
CA LYS A 158 5.39 2.98 8.06
C LYS A 158 4.77 1.71 7.47
N PHE A 159 3.82 1.10 8.20
CA PHE A 159 3.06 -0.06 7.72
C PHE A 159 2.31 0.26 6.42
N TRP A 160 1.59 1.39 6.37
CA TRP A 160 0.86 1.81 5.19
C TRP A 160 1.76 1.99 3.96
N LEU A 161 2.92 2.62 4.10
CA LEU A 161 3.86 2.82 2.98
C LEU A 161 4.45 1.48 2.48
N ARG A 162 4.71 0.52 3.38
CA ARG A 162 5.10 -0.85 2.97
C ARG A 162 3.98 -1.53 2.21
N THR A 163 2.73 -1.41 2.68
CA THR A 163 1.55 -1.94 1.99
C THR A 163 1.36 -1.32 0.61
N GLN A 164 1.49 0.00 0.48
CA GLN A 164 1.45 0.66 -0.83
C GLN A 164 2.53 0.12 -1.77
N LYS A 165 3.78 0.00 -1.29
CA LYS A 165 4.87 -0.55 -2.09
C LYS A 165 4.56 -1.97 -2.55
N HIS A 166 3.99 -2.80 -1.68
CA HIS A 166 3.56 -4.15 -2.04
C HIS A 166 2.45 -4.16 -3.11
N LEU A 167 1.40 -3.35 -2.91
CA LEU A 167 0.30 -3.20 -3.87
C LEU A 167 0.81 -2.75 -5.24
N LEU A 168 1.67 -1.73 -5.28
CA LEU A 168 2.18 -1.15 -6.52
C LEU A 168 3.20 -2.03 -7.26
N THR A 169 3.97 -2.84 -6.53
CA THR A 169 4.99 -3.71 -7.15
C THR A 169 4.47 -5.10 -7.48
N GLY A 170 3.49 -5.61 -6.74
CA GLY A 170 2.91 -6.94 -6.92
C GLY A 170 1.52 -6.89 -7.55
N VAL A 171 0.56 -6.34 -6.82
CA VAL A 171 -0.88 -6.45 -7.13
C VAL A 171 -1.27 -5.64 -8.37
N ALA A 172 -0.73 -4.43 -8.52
CA ALA A 172 -1.05 -3.53 -9.62
C ALA A 172 -0.75 -4.12 -11.00
N ARG A 173 0.09 -5.16 -11.10
CA ARG A 173 0.32 -5.87 -12.36
C ARG A 173 -0.96 -6.48 -12.92
N GLN A 174 -1.90 -6.88 -12.06
CA GLN A 174 -3.19 -7.43 -12.48
C GLN A 174 -4.03 -6.41 -13.25
N LEU A 175 -3.81 -5.11 -13.03
CA LEU A 175 -4.52 -4.05 -13.74
C LEU A 175 -4.25 -4.06 -15.26
N HIS A 176 -3.11 -4.61 -15.69
CA HIS A 176 -2.78 -4.76 -17.10
C HIS A 176 -3.67 -5.76 -17.85
N ASN A 177 -4.36 -6.64 -17.12
CA ASN A 177 -5.25 -7.64 -17.71
C ASN A 177 -6.64 -7.07 -18.06
N HIS A 178 -6.94 -5.85 -17.65
CA HIS A 178 -8.21 -5.18 -17.95
C HIS A 178 -8.13 -4.34 -19.23
N ARG A 179 -9.28 -4.07 -19.83
CA ARG A 179 -9.39 -3.16 -20.99
C ARG A 179 -9.50 -1.73 -20.49
N TRP A 180 -8.53 -0.90 -20.88
CA TRP A 180 -8.50 0.52 -20.55
C TRP A 180 -8.86 1.36 -21.76
N SER A 181 -9.61 2.43 -21.53
CA SER A 181 -9.99 3.41 -22.54
C SER A 181 -9.99 4.80 -21.93
N VAL A 182 -9.70 5.80 -22.75
CA VAL A 182 -9.77 7.22 -22.36
C VAL A 182 -11.09 7.78 -22.85
N ILE A 183 -11.84 8.42 -21.95
CA ILE A 183 -13.09 9.09 -22.27
C ILE A 183 -12.78 10.58 -22.44
N THR A 184 -13.16 11.13 -23.58
CA THR A 184 -13.05 12.57 -23.85
C THR A 184 -14.42 13.24 -23.67
N PRO A 185 -14.49 14.45 -23.11
CA PRO A 185 -15.75 15.19 -23.01
C PRO A 185 -16.33 15.47 -24.39
N ALA A 186 -17.65 15.61 -24.47
CA ALA A 186 -18.35 15.96 -25.70
C ALA A 186 -17.92 17.35 -26.21
N ARG A 187 -17.95 17.54 -27.54
CA ARG A 187 -17.63 18.83 -28.16
C ARG A 187 -18.55 19.93 -27.58
N GLY A 188 -17.96 21.01 -27.06
CA GLY A 188 -18.68 22.16 -26.47
C GLY A 188 -18.54 22.33 -24.96
N PHE A 189 -17.85 21.43 -24.26
CA PHE A 189 -17.56 21.51 -22.82
C PHE A 189 -16.05 21.61 -22.51
N GLN A 190 -15.26 22.22 -23.41
CA GLN A 190 -13.81 22.42 -23.25
C GLN A 190 -13.48 23.82 -22.75
#